data_AF-A0A542CU05-F1
#
_entry.id   AF-A0A542CU05-F1
#
_cell.length_a   1.000
_cell.length_b   1.000
_cell.length_c   1.000
_cell.angle_alpha   90.00
_cell.angle_beta   90.00
_cell.angle_gamma   90.00
#
_symmetry.space_group_name_H-M   'P 1'
#
loop_
_entity.id
_entity.type
_entity.pdbx_description
1 polymer ?
#
loop_
_entity_poly.entity_id
_entity_poly.type
_entity_poly.pdbx_seq_one_letter_code
_entity_poly.pdbx_strand_id
1 'polypeptide(L)'
;MTPFHLGYGTNGFANHRLDDALTVLAELGYTAVALTLDHSHLDPFADDLPARVRTVGDRVGALGLRVVVETGARYLLDPRRKHQPTLLSGEPEVRIDFLRRALRIAAELGADCVSFWSGAKPDDLDEATAWQRLLTGVSAVHEEAARRGVRLAMEPEPGHFVWRLEQVLRLREELGDPDLLGVTLDVGHCVAVEPTSAADCVRQAGPLLFNVQLDDMLPGVHEHLEFGEGELDLAGTLRALSEVGYAGVAAVELPRHSHAAPEVAARSISALRAALHGGPEHPWLAEAERALREDPTAVRTLFPSVGRKVGRAALHRETDAEGLVHGTVDDLARGRLLGALAAVLPPAELAAEVLDLYRYGDAAERRGVLRGLHLLPDAVAETGKQIVEDALRTNDIRLVAGALGPFAARHLDAHSWRHGVLKCLFVGVPVAAVSGLTERTDDELVRMVADYVAEREAAGRTVPADAQAILEGR
;
A
#
# COMPACT_ATOMS: atom_id res chain seq x y z
N MET A 1 11.82 9.33 -1.56
CA MET A 1 11.54 8.47 -0.40
C MET A 1 10.42 9.12 0.41
N THR A 2 9.44 8.35 0.87
CA THR A 2 8.38 8.85 1.76
C THR A 2 8.93 9.19 3.13
N PRO A 3 8.33 10.14 3.87
CA PRO A 3 8.78 10.50 5.21
C PRO A 3 8.48 9.42 6.27
N PHE A 4 7.53 8.52 6.00
CA PHE A 4 7.13 7.40 6.87
C PHE A 4 7.50 6.03 6.28
N HIS A 5 7.44 5.00 7.14
CA HIS A 5 7.74 3.62 6.81
C HIS A 5 6.47 2.85 6.46
N LEU A 6 6.50 2.14 5.32
CA LEU A 6 5.44 1.20 4.98
C LEU A 6 5.67 -0.13 5.70
N GLY A 7 4.64 -0.60 6.40
CA GLY A 7 4.66 -1.87 7.12
C GLY A 7 3.49 -2.78 6.80
N TYR A 8 3.46 -3.94 7.45
CA TYR A 8 2.37 -4.90 7.39
C TYR A 8 2.13 -5.49 8.77
N GLY A 9 0.86 -5.70 9.13
CA GLY A 9 0.42 -6.28 10.38
C GLY A 9 0.57 -7.79 10.40
N THR A 10 1.24 -8.32 11.43
CA THR A 10 1.42 -9.78 11.55
C THR A 10 0.10 -10.52 11.83
N ASN A 11 -0.98 -9.81 12.21
CA ASN A 11 -2.33 -10.36 12.28
C ASN A 11 -2.83 -10.91 10.91
N GLY A 12 -2.31 -10.38 9.80
CA GLY A 12 -2.55 -10.89 8.45
C GLY A 12 -1.65 -12.07 8.06
N PHE A 13 -0.74 -12.50 8.94
CA PHE A 13 0.17 -13.63 8.76
C PHE A 13 0.02 -14.70 9.85
N ALA A 14 -1.12 -14.77 10.55
CA ALA A 14 -1.30 -15.62 11.74
C ALA A 14 -1.05 -17.13 11.52
N ASN A 15 -1.09 -17.60 10.27
CA ASN A 15 -0.81 -18.99 9.88
C ASN A 15 0.68 -19.28 9.61
N HIS A 16 1.55 -18.27 9.65
CA HIS A 16 3.00 -18.40 9.43
C HIS A 16 3.75 -18.39 10.77
N ARG A 17 4.97 -18.94 10.79
CA ARG A 17 5.89 -18.61 11.87
C ARG A 17 6.31 -17.16 11.72
N LEU A 18 6.58 -16.49 12.84
CA LEU A 18 6.97 -15.08 12.83
C LEU A 18 8.21 -14.84 11.95
N ASP A 19 9.23 -15.71 12.01
CA ASP A 19 10.45 -15.56 11.21
C ASP A 19 10.19 -15.63 9.70
N ASP A 20 9.33 -16.56 9.27
CA ASP A 20 8.93 -16.70 7.87
C ASP A 20 8.16 -15.46 7.40
N ALA A 21 7.21 -14.97 8.21
CA ALA A 21 6.44 -13.77 7.91
C ALA A 21 7.34 -12.53 7.77
N LEU A 22 8.27 -12.31 8.71
CA LEU A 22 9.21 -11.18 8.66
C LEU A 22 10.11 -11.24 7.42
N THR A 23 10.55 -12.44 7.03
CA THR A 23 11.36 -12.64 5.81
C THR A 23 10.60 -12.23 4.56
N VAL A 24 9.37 -12.74 4.39
CA VAL A 24 8.50 -12.41 3.24
C VAL A 24 8.26 -10.90 3.17
N LEU A 25 7.95 -10.26 4.29
CA LEU A 25 7.70 -8.81 4.33
C LEU A 25 8.94 -8.00 3.90
N ALA A 26 10.13 -8.37 4.40
CA ALA A 26 11.37 -7.71 4.02
C ALA A 26 11.70 -7.90 2.53
N GLU A 27 11.50 -9.11 1.98
CA GLU A 27 11.73 -9.42 0.56
C GLU A 27 10.79 -8.65 -0.38
N LEU A 28 9.53 -8.43 0.02
CA LEU A 28 8.57 -7.58 -0.71
C LEU A 28 8.94 -6.08 -0.64
N GLY A 29 9.86 -5.71 0.25
CA GLY A 29 10.35 -4.36 0.45
C GLY A 29 9.48 -3.52 1.39
N TYR A 30 8.81 -4.16 2.36
CA TYR A 30 8.33 -3.46 3.55
C TYR A 30 9.53 -3.03 4.40
N THR A 31 9.37 -1.91 5.11
CA THR A 31 10.43 -1.30 5.95
C THR A 31 10.02 -1.25 7.42
N ALA A 32 8.85 -1.77 7.74
CA ALA A 32 8.31 -1.86 9.08
C ALA A 32 7.40 -3.08 9.23
N VAL A 33 7.13 -3.46 10.47
CA VAL A 33 6.17 -4.49 10.84
C VAL A 33 5.32 -3.99 12.02
N ALA A 34 4.02 -4.21 11.94
CA ALA A 34 3.15 -4.07 13.11
C ALA A 34 3.00 -5.45 13.76
N LEU A 35 3.74 -5.66 14.84
CA LEU A 35 3.87 -6.93 15.53
C LEU A 35 2.70 -7.11 16.51
N THR A 36 1.79 -7.99 16.16
CA THR A 36 0.66 -8.38 17.00
C THR A 36 1.14 -9.38 18.04
N LEU A 37 1.03 -9.02 19.31
CA LEU A 37 1.33 -9.92 20.41
C LEU A 37 0.23 -10.97 20.52
N ASP A 38 0.54 -12.20 20.14
CA ASP A 38 -0.39 -13.33 20.14
C ASP A 38 0.34 -14.66 20.36
N HIS A 39 -0.42 -15.72 20.67
CA HIS A 39 0.07 -17.08 20.92
C HIS A 39 0.93 -17.64 19.78
N SER A 40 0.65 -17.28 18.52
CA SER A 40 1.36 -17.77 17.33
C SER A 40 2.74 -17.13 17.15
N HIS A 41 2.86 -15.83 17.41
CA HIS A 41 4.06 -15.04 17.10
C HIS A 41 4.91 -14.73 18.33
N LEU A 42 4.42 -13.84 19.20
CA LEU A 42 5.11 -13.43 20.41
C LEU A 42 4.11 -13.38 21.57
N ASP A 43 4.01 -14.50 22.29
CA ASP A 43 3.15 -14.63 23.46
C ASP A 43 3.73 -13.85 24.66
N PRO A 44 3.07 -12.78 25.13
CA PRO A 44 3.53 -11.96 26.26
C PRO A 44 3.44 -12.67 27.62
N PHE A 45 2.86 -13.87 27.70
CA PHE A 45 2.73 -14.67 28.90
C PHE A 45 3.66 -15.89 28.92
N ALA A 46 4.48 -16.10 27.89
CA ALA A 46 5.42 -17.20 27.84
C ALA A 46 6.49 -17.11 28.96
N ASP A 47 6.83 -18.24 29.58
CA ASP A 47 7.85 -18.33 30.64
C ASP A 47 9.23 -17.87 30.16
N ASP A 48 9.54 -18.07 28.87
CA ASP A 48 10.79 -17.72 28.22
C ASP A 48 10.73 -16.37 27.47
N LEU A 49 9.73 -15.52 27.76
CA LEU A 49 9.50 -14.25 27.08
C LEU A 49 10.79 -13.40 26.88
N PRO A 50 11.66 -13.17 27.87
CA PRO A 50 12.86 -12.35 27.66
C PRO A 50 13.78 -12.90 26.57
N ALA A 51 13.88 -14.23 26.42
CA ALA A 51 14.66 -14.83 25.34
C ALA A 51 13.97 -14.66 23.99
N ARG A 52 12.65 -14.83 23.93
CA ARG A 52 11.85 -14.62 22.71
C ARG A 52 11.93 -13.19 22.21
N VAL A 53 11.80 -12.20 23.10
CA VAL A 53 11.90 -10.77 22.75
C VAL A 53 13.26 -10.44 22.16
N ARG A 54 14.37 -10.96 22.75
CA ARG A 54 15.71 -10.79 22.17
C ARG A 54 15.82 -11.39 20.78
N THR A 55 15.35 -12.62 20.58
CA THR A 55 15.36 -13.27 19.26
C THR A 55 14.58 -12.45 18.22
N VAL A 56 13.40 -11.93 18.59
CA VAL A 56 12.60 -11.08 17.70
C VAL A 56 13.32 -9.76 17.41
N GLY A 57 13.90 -9.12 18.42
CA GLY A 57 14.69 -7.88 18.27
C GLY A 57 15.88 -8.06 17.34
N ASP A 58 16.67 -9.12 17.54
CA ASP A 58 17.80 -9.47 16.68
C ASP A 58 17.35 -9.69 15.23
N ARG A 59 16.22 -10.38 15.03
CA ARG A 59 15.71 -10.69 13.69
C ARG A 59 15.19 -9.44 12.96
N VAL A 60 14.36 -8.65 13.62
CA VAL A 60 13.86 -7.37 13.11
C VAL A 60 15.03 -6.44 12.77
N GLY A 61 16.03 -6.34 13.65
CA GLY A 61 17.23 -5.55 13.43
C GLY A 61 18.04 -6.03 12.22
N ALA A 62 18.22 -7.33 12.06
CA ALA A 62 18.91 -7.92 10.91
C ALA A 62 18.19 -7.67 9.58
N LEU A 63 16.85 -7.59 9.61
CA LEU A 63 16.03 -7.28 8.43
C LEU A 63 15.84 -5.77 8.21
N GLY A 64 16.32 -4.91 9.11
CA GLY A 64 16.17 -3.46 9.01
C GLY A 64 14.72 -2.98 9.14
N LEU A 65 13.86 -3.74 9.83
CA LEU A 65 12.45 -3.40 9.99
C LEU A 65 12.25 -2.49 11.21
N ARG A 66 11.46 -1.44 11.06
CA ARG A 66 10.90 -0.68 12.18
C ARG A 66 9.71 -1.41 12.79
N VAL A 67 9.43 -1.24 14.08
CA VAL A 67 8.38 -2.00 14.77
C VAL A 67 7.36 -1.09 15.43
N VAL A 68 6.09 -1.46 15.30
CA VAL A 68 5.01 -1.08 16.23
C VAL A 68 4.52 -2.35 16.90
N VAL A 69 4.11 -2.26 18.17
CA VAL A 69 3.52 -3.39 18.90
C VAL A 69 2.01 -3.21 18.94
N GLU A 70 1.27 -4.23 18.49
CA GLU A 70 -0.20 -4.24 18.52
C GLU A 70 -0.70 -5.22 19.57
N THR A 71 -1.83 -4.87 20.17
CA THR A 71 -2.48 -5.69 21.21
C THR A 71 -3.74 -6.41 20.70
N GLY A 72 -3.78 -6.60 19.36
CA GLY A 72 -4.76 -7.19 18.42
C GLY A 72 -5.38 -8.56 18.73
N ALA A 73 -4.77 -9.34 19.63
CA ALA A 73 -5.04 -10.77 19.70
C ALA A 73 -6.44 -11.12 20.21
N ARG A 74 -7.15 -11.98 19.46
CA ARG A 74 -8.56 -12.30 19.69
C ARG A 74 -8.80 -13.06 20.99
N TYR A 75 -8.02 -14.10 21.28
CA TYR A 75 -8.29 -15.04 22.37
C TYR A 75 -7.12 -15.17 23.35
N LEU A 76 -6.24 -14.18 23.38
CA LEU A 76 -5.02 -14.22 24.19
C LEU A 76 -5.29 -14.27 25.70
N LEU A 77 -6.26 -13.47 26.17
CA LEU A 77 -6.58 -13.38 27.60
C LEU A 77 -7.72 -14.31 28.03
N ASP A 78 -8.62 -14.66 27.10
CA ASP A 78 -9.73 -15.58 27.33
C ASP A 78 -9.94 -16.45 26.09
N PRO A 79 -9.81 -17.79 26.19
CA PRO A 79 -9.96 -18.70 25.05
C PRO A 79 -11.40 -18.83 24.54
N ARG A 80 -12.39 -18.32 25.27
CA ARG A 80 -13.82 -18.40 24.92
C ARG A 80 -14.41 -17.08 24.48
N ARG A 81 -13.88 -15.96 25.00
CA ARG A 81 -14.46 -14.63 24.78
C ARG A 81 -13.46 -13.72 24.07
N LYS A 82 -13.76 -13.37 22.83
CA LYS A 82 -12.93 -12.48 22.00
C LYS A 82 -12.64 -11.17 22.77
N HIS A 83 -11.37 -10.80 22.87
CA HIS A 83 -10.81 -9.58 23.48
C HIS A 83 -11.10 -9.39 24.98
N GLN A 84 -11.73 -10.34 25.67
CA GLN A 84 -12.08 -10.18 27.08
C GLN A 84 -10.95 -10.67 27.99
N PRO A 85 -10.74 -10.04 29.16
CA PRO A 85 -11.36 -8.80 29.62
C PRO A 85 -10.86 -7.55 28.86
N THR A 86 -11.65 -6.47 28.89
CA THR A 86 -11.32 -5.13 28.35
C THR A 86 -11.04 -4.14 29.48
N LEU A 87 -10.67 -2.89 29.14
CA LEU A 87 -10.49 -1.82 30.13
C LEU A 87 -11.81 -1.43 30.84
N LEU A 88 -12.95 -1.86 30.29
CA LEU A 88 -14.29 -1.55 30.78
C LEU A 88 -14.86 -2.67 31.67
N SER A 89 -14.20 -3.83 31.69
CA SER A 89 -14.59 -4.98 32.52
C SER A 89 -14.58 -4.62 34.01
N GLY A 90 -15.38 -5.34 34.81
CA GLY A 90 -15.39 -5.16 36.27
C GLY A 90 -14.06 -5.54 36.92
N GLU A 91 -13.32 -6.46 36.30
CA GLU A 91 -11.99 -6.93 36.71
C GLU A 91 -11.00 -6.74 35.52
N PRO A 92 -10.48 -5.51 35.30
CA PRO A 92 -9.63 -5.18 34.15
C PRO A 92 -8.15 -5.53 34.37
N GLU A 93 -7.77 -6.10 35.51
CA GLU A 93 -6.38 -6.25 35.97
C GLU A 93 -5.51 -7.03 34.98
N VAL A 94 -6.05 -8.12 34.40
CA VAL A 94 -5.34 -8.95 33.42
C VAL A 94 -5.11 -8.18 32.11
N ARG A 95 -6.08 -7.35 31.69
CA ARG A 95 -5.93 -6.48 30.51
C ARG A 95 -4.87 -5.41 30.76
N ILE A 96 -4.87 -4.79 31.93
CA ILE A 96 -3.85 -3.81 32.31
C ILE A 96 -2.47 -4.46 32.39
N ASP A 97 -2.34 -5.67 32.95
CA ASP A 97 -1.05 -6.40 32.95
C ASP A 97 -0.58 -6.71 31.53
N PHE A 98 -1.47 -7.14 30.63
CA PHE A 98 -1.13 -7.35 29.22
C PHE A 98 -0.59 -6.07 28.55
N LEU A 99 -1.29 -4.94 28.70
CA LEU A 99 -0.82 -3.68 28.10
C LEU A 99 0.51 -3.22 28.72
N ARG A 100 0.72 -3.44 30.02
CA ARG A 100 2.02 -3.19 30.67
C ARG A 100 3.11 -4.11 30.14
N ARG A 101 2.82 -5.39 29.86
CA ARG A 101 3.74 -6.34 29.19
C ARG A 101 4.10 -5.85 27.80
N ALA A 102 3.10 -5.44 27.02
CA ALA A 102 3.30 -4.90 25.69
C ALA A 102 4.25 -3.68 25.71
N LEU A 103 4.10 -2.78 26.67
CA LEU A 103 5.03 -1.64 26.86
C LEU A 103 6.46 -2.08 27.21
N ARG A 104 6.65 -3.18 27.97
CA ARG A 104 8.02 -3.70 28.21
C ARG A 104 8.63 -4.28 26.95
N ILE A 105 7.86 -5.07 26.22
CA ILE A 105 8.27 -5.68 24.94
C ILE A 105 8.61 -4.58 23.93
N ALA A 106 7.76 -3.57 23.79
CA ALA A 106 8.00 -2.43 22.93
C ALA A 106 9.29 -1.67 23.29
N ALA A 107 9.55 -1.45 24.59
CA ALA A 107 10.79 -0.83 25.05
C ALA A 107 12.03 -1.66 24.68
N GLU A 108 11.97 -2.99 24.84
CA GLU A 108 13.07 -3.89 24.50
C GLU A 108 13.30 -4.02 22.99
N LEU A 109 12.24 -3.97 22.18
CA LEU A 109 12.31 -4.00 20.72
C LEU A 109 12.66 -2.65 20.08
N GLY A 110 12.64 -1.55 20.86
CA GLY A 110 12.76 -0.19 20.32
C GLY A 110 11.59 0.20 19.41
N ALA A 111 10.38 -0.29 19.72
CA ALA A 111 9.19 -0.03 18.93
C ALA A 111 8.72 1.44 19.05
N ASP A 112 8.13 1.95 17.98
CA ASP A 112 7.63 3.33 17.90
C ASP A 112 6.53 3.63 18.92
N CYS A 113 5.63 2.68 19.11
CA CYS A 113 4.54 2.74 20.08
C CYS A 113 3.92 1.37 20.35
N VAL A 114 3.00 1.34 21.32
CA VAL A 114 2.04 0.26 21.54
C VAL A 114 0.64 0.75 21.11
N SER A 115 0.02 0.06 20.15
CA SER A 115 -1.38 0.27 19.76
C SER A 115 -2.34 -0.52 20.67
N PHE A 116 -3.41 0.13 21.12
CA PHE A 116 -4.46 -0.49 21.95
C PHE A 116 -5.83 0.20 21.76
N TRP A 117 -6.90 -0.44 22.22
CA TRP A 117 -8.27 0.08 22.13
C TRP A 117 -9.01 0.02 23.48
N SER A 118 -10.17 0.69 23.58
CA SER A 118 -11.00 0.68 24.81
C SER A 118 -11.63 -0.68 25.12
N GLY A 119 -12.11 -1.32 24.06
CA GLY A 119 -12.87 -2.57 24.08
C GLY A 119 -14.37 -2.31 24.01
N ALA A 120 -15.13 -3.36 23.73
CA ALA A 120 -16.59 -3.32 23.74
C ALA A 120 -17.10 -3.02 25.16
N LYS A 121 -18.09 -2.11 25.26
CA LYS A 121 -18.79 -1.81 26.49
C LYS A 121 -19.73 -2.98 26.83
N PRO A 122 -19.72 -3.51 28.06
CA PRO A 122 -20.77 -4.42 28.51
C PRO A 122 -22.16 -3.80 28.37
N ASP A 123 -23.17 -4.59 28.00
CA ASP A 123 -24.53 -4.09 27.74
C ASP A 123 -25.16 -3.47 28.99
N ASP A 124 -24.85 -4.01 30.17
CA ASP A 124 -25.36 -3.59 31.48
C ASP A 124 -24.59 -2.42 32.11
N LEU A 125 -23.47 -1.99 31.50
CA LEU A 125 -22.66 -0.90 32.02
C LEU A 125 -23.14 0.44 31.47
N ASP A 126 -23.45 1.40 32.34
CA ASP A 126 -23.80 2.76 31.93
C ASP A 126 -22.59 3.52 31.37
N GLU A 127 -22.82 4.50 30.50
CA GLU A 127 -21.77 5.22 29.80
C GLU A 127 -20.85 6.02 30.73
N ALA A 128 -21.39 6.61 31.81
CA ALA A 128 -20.59 7.40 32.73
C ALA A 128 -19.60 6.51 33.49
N THR A 129 -20.06 5.36 33.98
CA THR A 129 -19.18 4.36 34.62
C THR A 129 -18.19 3.78 33.62
N ALA A 130 -18.60 3.48 32.39
CA ALA A 130 -17.70 2.99 31.33
C ALA A 130 -16.58 4.01 31.04
N TRP A 131 -16.92 5.29 30.92
CA TRP A 131 -15.96 6.37 30.71
C TRP A 131 -14.97 6.50 31.87
N GLN A 132 -15.46 6.48 33.12
CA GLN A 132 -14.59 6.53 34.31
C GLN A 132 -13.65 5.32 34.42
N ARG A 133 -14.13 4.11 34.10
CA ARG A 133 -13.27 2.92 34.04
C ARG A 133 -12.20 3.04 32.97
N LEU A 134 -12.56 3.56 31.79
CA LEU A 134 -11.61 3.79 30.71
C LEU A 134 -10.52 4.77 31.13
N LEU A 135 -10.87 5.93 31.68
CA LEU A 135 -9.91 6.92 32.18
C LEU A 135 -8.95 6.32 33.22
N THR A 136 -9.50 5.57 34.18
CA THR A 136 -8.71 4.90 35.22
C THR A 136 -7.75 3.87 34.62
N GLY A 137 -8.23 3.03 33.71
CA GLY A 137 -7.44 2.01 33.04
C GLY A 137 -6.34 2.59 32.16
N VAL A 138 -6.65 3.60 31.35
CA VAL A 138 -5.66 4.28 30.50
C VAL A 138 -4.62 4.99 31.36
N SER A 139 -5.02 5.68 32.44
CA SER A 139 -4.08 6.32 33.37
C SER A 139 -3.10 5.29 33.97
N ALA A 140 -3.60 4.14 34.44
CA ALA A 140 -2.77 3.08 35.01
C ALA A 140 -1.79 2.42 34.02
N VAL A 141 -2.12 2.39 32.72
CA VAL A 141 -1.24 1.90 31.65
C VAL A 141 -0.25 2.99 31.23
N HIS A 142 -0.70 4.25 31.15
CA HIS A 142 0.13 5.40 30.80
C HIS A 142 1.26 5.64 31.82
N GLU A 143 1.04 5.37 33.11
CA GLU A 143 2.13 5.38 34.11
C GLU A 143 3.29 4.43 33.74
N GLU A 144 2.98 3.25 33.18
CA GLU A 144 4.01 2.34 32.69
C GLU A 144 4.68 2.86 31.41
N ALA A 145 3.90 3.46 30.52
CA ALA A 145 4.40 4.08 29.30
C ALA A 145 5.42 5.18 29.62
N ALA A 146 5.09 6.05 30.57
CA ALA A 146 5.95 7.10 31.09
C ALA A 146 7.23 6.56 31.75
N ARG A 147 7.13 5.49 32.55
CA ARG A 147 8.31 4.84 33.15
C ARG A 147 9.30 4.29 32.12
N ARG A 148 8.80 3.91 30.94
CA ARG A 148 9.61 3.30 29.87
C ARG A 148 9.99 4.27 28.76
N GLY A 149 9.36 5.44 28.70
CA GLY A 149 9.51 6.36 27.57
C GLY A 149 8.95 5.80 26.26
N VAL A 150 7.95 4.92 26.33
CA VAL A 150 7.30 4.31 25.16
C VAL A 150 5.98 5.02 24.90
N ARG A 151 5.70 5.34 23.63
CA ARG A 151 4.43 5.94 23.23
C ARG A 151 3.30 4.91 23.29
N LEU A 152 2.14 5.34 23.75
CA LEU A 152 0.90 4.57 23.80
C LEU A 152 -0.09 5.22 22.83
N ALA A 153 -0.64 4.44 21.91
CA ALA A 153 -1.47 4.95 20.82
C ALA A 153 -2.85 4.30 20.89
N MET A 154 -3.88 5.10 21.17
CA MET A 154 -5.24 4.61 21.29
C MET A 154 -5.91 4.60 19.91
N GLU A 155 -6.48 3.46 19.57
CA GLU A 155 -7.22 3.23 18.34
C GLU A 155 -8.73 3.39 18.59
N PRO A 156 -9.43 4.27 17.85
CA PRO A 156 -10.87 4.22 17.75
C PRO A 156 -11.30 3.03 16.88
N GLU A 157 -12.07 2.11 17.45
CA GLU A 157 -12.49 0.85 16.81
C GLU A 157 -14.03 0.79 16.68
N PRO A 158 -14.59 0.57 15.47
CA PRO A 158 -16.02 0.36 15.30
C PRO A 158 -16.53 -0.87 16.08
N GLY A 159 -17.52 -0.65 16.96
CA GLY A 159 -18.06 -1.68 17.85
C GLY A 159 -17.40 -1.70 19.25
N HIS A 160 -16.39 -0.85 19.49
CA HIS A 160 -15.88 -0.56 20.82
C HIS A 160 -16.51 0.72 21.41
N PHE A 161 -16.25 0.96 22.70
CA PHE A 161 -16.79 2.13 23.39
C PHE A 161 -16.21 3.45 22.86
N VAL A 162 -14.92 3.45 22.52
CA VAL A 162 -14.27 4.49 21.74
C VAL A 162 -14.10 3.98 20.31
N TRP A 163 -14.83 4.62 19.39
CA TRP A 163 -14.95 4.23 17.99
C TRP A 163 -14.77 5.41 17.03
N ARG A 164 -14.56 6.62 17.56
CA ARG A 164 -14.20 7.82 16.78
C ARG A 164 -12.99 8.55 17.35
N LEU A 165 -12.26 9.21 16.46
CA LEU A 165 -11.12 10.07 16.74
C LEU A 165 -11.46 11.15 17.78
N GLU A 166 -12.63 11.79 17.67
CA GLU A 166 -13.07 12.83 18.62
C GLU A 166 -13.10 12.33 20.08
N GLN A 167 -13.44 11.05 20.29
CA GLN A 167 -13.50 10.46 21.62
C GLN A 167 -12.10 10.21 22.18
N VAL A 168 -11.12 9.84 21.34
CA VAL A 168 -9.72 9.71 21.76
C VAL A 168 -9.16 11.07 22.15
N LEU A 169 -9.43 12.12 21.36
CA LEU A 169 -9.00 13.49 21.67
C LEU A 169 -9.60 13.99 22.99
N ARG A 170 -10.90 13.78 23.20
CA ARG A 170 -11.58 14.11 24.47
C ARG A 170 -10.99 13.35 25.65
N LEU A 171 -10.75 12.05 25.50
CA LEU A 171 -10.14 11.24 26.56
C LEU A 171 -8.77 11.79 26.96
N ARG A 172 -7.98 12.19 25.98
CA ARG A 172 -6.64 12.74 26.20
C ARG A 172 -6.70 14.09 26.92
N GLU A 173 -7.63 14.97 26.55
CA GLU A 173 -7.89 16.24 27.25
C GLU A 173 -8.29 16.01 28.72
N GLU A 174 -9.21 15.08 28.98
CA GLU A 174 -9.66 14.76 30.35
C GLU A 174 -8.54 14.13 31.23
N LEU A 175 -7.55 13.49 30.61
CA LEU A 175 -6.35 12.98 31.28
C LEU A 175 -5.23 14.04 31.42
N GLY A 176 -5.46 15.27 30.98
CA GLY A 176 -4.50 16.37 31.08
C GLY A 176 -3.44 16.38 29.97
N ASP A 177 -3.80 15.97 28.76
CA ASP A 177 -2.96 16.02 27.56
C ASP A 177 -1.59 15.33 27.66
N PRO A 178 -1.50 14.08 28.15
CA PRO A 178 -0.22 13.40 28.31
C PRO A 178 0.57 13.26 26.99
N ASP A 179 1.86 13.61 27.01
CA ASP A 179 2.75 13.63 25.82
C ASP A 179 2.93 12.27 25.16
N LEU A 180 2.88 11.18 25.94
CA LEU A 180 3.09 9.81 25.45
C LEU A 180 1.79 9.10 25.10
N LEU A 181 0.64 9.76 25.20
CA LEU A 181 -0.64 9.23 24.73
C LEU A 181 -1.02 9.92 23.42
N GLY A 182 -1.16 9.12 22.37
CA GLY A 182 -1.55 9.59 21.04
C GLY A 182 -2.58 8.67 20.41
N VAL A 183 -2.65 8.71 19.09
CA VAL A 183 -3.64 8.04 18.26
C VAL A 183 -2.98 6.98 17.41
N THR A 184 -3.55 5.78 17.40
CA THR A 184 -3.45 4.89 16.24
C THR A 184 -4.65 5.18 15.37
N LEU A 185 -4.43 5.58 14.12
CA LEU A 185 -5.53 5.85 13.19
C LEU A 185 -5.60 4.73 12.15
N ASP A 186 -6.63 3.91 12.25
CA ASP A 186 -7.04 3.04 11.16
C ASP A 186 -7.87 3.85 10.15
N VAL A 187 -7.40 3.90 8.91
CA VAL A 187 -7.99 4.74 7.87
C VAL A 187 -9.24 4.12 7.25
N GLY A 188 -9.38 2.80 7.28
CA GLY A 188 -10.61 2.10 6.92
C GLY A 188 -11.72 2.37 7.93
N HIS A 189 -11.40 2.38 9.22
CA HIS A 189 -12.33 2.81 10.27
C HIS A 189 -12.82 4.24 10.02
N CYS A 190 -11.96 5.16 9.58
CA CYS A 190 -12.40 6.49 9.18
C CYS A 190 -13.48 6.44 8.09
N VAL A 191 -13.30 5.62 7.04
CA VAL A 191 -14.31 5.45 5.99
C VAL A 191 -15.61 4.85 6.54
N ALA A 192 -15.50 3.87 7.43
CA ALA A 192 -16.66 3.17 7.97
C ALA A 192 -17.53 4.05 8.89
N VAL A 193 -16.91 4.89 9.74
CA VAL A 193 -17.63 5.53 10.87
C VAL A 193 -17.42 7.02 11.07
N GLU A 194 -16.38 7.62 10.49
CA GLU A 194 -16.12 9.05 10.68
C GLU A 194 -17.00 9.91 9.75
N PRO A 195 -17.41 11.11 10.20
CA PRO A 195 -18.18 12.02 9.36
C PRO A 195 -17.32 12.75 8.30
N THR A 196 -16.00 12.55 8.32
CA THR A 196 -15.03 13.21 7.45
C THR A 196 -14.13 12.18 6.77
N SER A 197 -13.41 12.60 5.74
CA SER A 197 -12.48 11.71 5.04
C SER A 197 -11.34 11.25 5.96
N ALA A 198 -10.75 10.09 5.67
CA ALA A 198 -9.55 9.61 6.36
C ALA A 198 -8.39 10.62 6.29
N ALA A 199 -8.22 11.31 5.16
CA ALA A 199 -7.24 12.38 5.01
C ALA A 199 -7.48 13.55 5.98
N ASP A 200 -8.73 13.93 6.23
CA ASP A 200 -9.06 14.96 7.22
C ASP A 200 -8.87 14.49 8.66
N CYS A 201 -9.17 13.22 8.95
CA CYS A 201 -8.87 12.61 10.25
C CYS A 201 -7.35 12.59 10.51
N VAL A 202 -6.51 12.31 9.51
CA VAL A 202 -5.06 12.43 9.60
C VAL A 202 -4.64 13.86 9.95
N ARG A 203 -5.20 14.87 9.26
CA ARG A 203 -4.91 16.29 9.55
C ARG A 203 -5.36 16.71 10.94
N GLN A 204 -6.49 16.19 11.39
CA GLN A 204 -7.05 16.46 12.72
C GLN A 204 -6.20 15.83 13.83
N ALA A 205 -5.73 14.58 13.64
CA ALA A 205 -4.82 13.94 14.59
C ALA A 205 -3.46 14.64 14.63
N GLY A 206 -2.92 15.03 13.47
CA GLY A 206 -1.72 15.84 13.34
C GLY A 206 -0.54 15.27 14.14
N PRO A 207 0.10 16.05 15.04
CA PRO A 207 1.22 15.58 15.86
C PRO A 207 0.90 14.43 16.82
N LEU A 208 -0.37 14.15 17.09
CA LEU A 208 -0.79 13.06 17.97
C LEU A 208 -0.82 11.71 17.27
N LEU A 209 -0.62 11.68 15.95
CA LEU A 209 -0.61 10.45 15.16
C LEU A 209 0.67 9.66 15.42
N PHE A 210 0.57 8.55 16.16
CA PHE A 210 1.70 7.71 16.55
C PHE A 210 1.80 6.43 15.74
N ASN A 211 0.68 5.91 15.24
CA ASN A 211 0.60 4.76 14.35
C ASN A 211 -0.53 4.94 13.33
N VAL A 212 -0.40 4.29 12.18
CA VAL A 212 -1.44 4.25 11.14
C VAL A 212 -1.64 2.80 10.70
N GLN A 213 -2.89 2.35 10.69
CA GLN A 213 -3.30 1.09 10.07
C GLN A 213 -3.93 1.40 8.72
N LEU A 214 -3.56 0.62 7.70
CA LEU A 214 -3.93 0.83 6.30
C LEU A 214 -4.70 -0.38 5.76
N ASP A 215 -5.93 -0.16 5.38
CA ASP A 215 -6.81 -1.12 4.74
C ASP A 215 -7.88 -0.34 3.97
N ASP A 216 -8.85 -1.04 3.40
CA ASP A 216 -10.00 -0.42 2.74
C ASP A 216 -11.30 -0.86 3.43
N MET A 217 -12.32 -0.01 3.39
CA MET A 217 -13.64 -0.32 3.97
C MET A 217 -14.75 0.38 3.18
N LEU A 218 -15.98 -0.09 3.39
CA LEU A 218 -17.19 0.56 2.87
C LEU A 218 -17.85 1.43 3.95
N PRO A 219 -18.52 2.54 3.59
CA PRO A 219 -19.24 3.37 4.55
C PRO A 219 -20.28 2.58 5.36
N GLY A 220 -20.24 2.71 6.69
CA GLY A 220 -21.16 2.03 7.60
C GLY A 220 -20.91 0.52 7.78
N VAL A 221 -19.86 -0.05 7.20
CA VAL A 221 -19.51 -1.47 7.30
C VAL A 221 -18.13 -1.63 7.91
N HIS A 222 -18.05 -2.31 9.05
CA HIS A 222 -16.77 -2.67 9.67
C HIS A 222 -16.28 -4.01 9.11
N GLU A 223 -15.59 -3.96 7.98
CA GLU A 223 -14.93 -5.09 7.33
C GLU A 223 -13.64 -4.62 6.66
N HIS A 224 -12.49 -5.10 7.13
CA HIS A 224 -11.18 -4.82 6.52
C HIS A 224 -11.07 -5.51 5.15
N LEU A 225 -10.93 -4.72 4.10
CA LEU A 225 -10.83 -5.15 2.70
C LEU A 225 -9.46 -4.81 2.11
N GLU A 226 -9.06 -5.50 1.04
CA GLU A 226 -7.89 -5.12 0.26
C GLU A 226 -8.11 -3.77 -0.44
N PHE A 227 -7.03 -3.01 -0.70
CA PHE A 227 -7.13 -1.71 -1.37
C PHE A 227 -7.81 -1.81 -2.74
N GLY A 228 -8.81 -0.96 -2.95
CA GLY A 228 -9.61 -0.91 -4.19
C GLY A 228 -10.90 -1.73 -4.12
N GLU A 229 -11.15 -2.43 -3.01
CA GLU A 229 -12.41 -3.14 -2.75
C GLU A 229 -13.38 -2.34 -1.87
N GLY A 230 -12.92 -1.25 -1.26
CA GLY A 230 -13.74 -0.31 -0.51
C GLY A 230 -13.81 1.09 -1.15
N GLU A 231 -14.00 2.11 -0.32
CA GLU A 231 -14.16 3.51 -0.73
C GLU A 231 -13.06 4.45 -0.19
N LEU A 232 -11.97 3.92 0.37
CA LEU A 232 -10.85 4.73 0.84
C LEU A 232 -10.19 5.51 -0.32
N ASP A 233 -10.09 6.83 -0.18
CA ASP A 233 -9.13 7.63 -0.96
C ASP A 233 -7.70 7.38 -0.43
N LEU A 234 -7.10 6.26 -0.86
CA LEU A 234 -5.77 5.85 -0.41
C LEU A 234 -4.71 6.89 -0.76
N ALA A 235 -4.76 7.46 -1.96
CA ALA A 235 -3.77 8.44 -2.43
C ALA A 235 -3.87 9.75 -1.64
N GLY A 236 -5.09 10.27 -1.43
CA GLY A 236 -5.32 11.45 -0.60
C GLY A 236 -4.90 11.25 0.84
N THR A 237 -5.14 10.05 1.40
CA THR A 237 -4.77 9.70 2.78
C THR A 237 -3.25 9.63 2.96
N LEU A 238 -2.52 8.92 2.09
CA LEU A 238 -1.05 8.85 2.15
C LEU A 238 -0.39 10.22 1.93
N ARG A 239 -1.02 11.09 1.14
CA ARG A 239 -0.60 12.49 0.98
C ARG A 239 -0.78 13.27 2.27
N ALA A 240 -1.93 13.15 2.93
CA ALA A 240 -2.19 13.80 4.22
C ALA A 240 -1.14 13.41 5.27
N LEU A 241 -0.71 12.14 5.30
CA LEU A 241 0.40 11.70 6.18
C LEU A 241 1.68 12.49 5.91
N SER A 242 2.01 12.70 4.63
CA SER A 242 3.19 13.50 4.26
C SER A 242 3.01 14.98 4.59
N GLU A 243 1.81 15.54 4.41
CA GLU A 243 1.47 16.94 4.70
C GLU A 243 1.62 17.26 6.19
N VAL A 244 1.21 16.35 7.09
CA VAL A 244 1.37 16.52 8.54
C VAL A 244 2.77 16.17 9.04
N GLY A 245 3.67 15.77 8.14
CA GLY A 245 5.05 15.39 8.49
C GLY A 245 5.13 14.08 9.26
N TYR A 246 4.18 13.17 9.07
CA TYR A 246 4.20 11.85 9.71
C TYR A 246 5.45 11.07 9.27
N ALA A 247 6.19 10.57 10.24
CA ALA A 247 7.44 9.83 10.04
C ALA A 247 7.47 8.49 10.79
N GLY A 248 6.30 8.02 11.26
CA GLY A 248 6.15 6.74 11.93
C GLY A 248 5.90 5.58 10.96
N VAL A 249 5.24 4.54 11.46
CA VAL A 249 4.84 3.36 10.68
C VAL A 249 3.41 3.51 10.16
N ALA A 250 3.21 3.23 8.87
CA ALA A 250 1.89 3.04 8.29
C ALA A 250 1.79 1.60 7.79
N ALA A 251 1.11 0.74 8.55
CA ALA A 251 1.11 -0.70 8.36
C ALA A 251 -0.22 -1.22 7.83
N VAL A 252 -0.16 -2.14 6.87
CA VAL A 252 -1.38 -2.77 6.34
C VAL A 252 -2.03 -3.68 7.39
N GLU A 253 -3.33 -3.56 7.61
CA GLU A 253 -4.08 -4.38 8.58
C GLU A 253 -5.17 -5.23 7.91
N LEU A 254 -4.92 -6.54 7.80
CA LEU A 254 -5.83 -7.47 7.14
C LEU A 254 -5.99 -8.78 7.92
N PRO A 255 -6.60 -8.76 9.13
CA PRO A 255 -6.61 -9.89 10.07
C PRO A 255 -7.43 -11.11 9.60
N ARG A 256 -8.13 -11.03 8.46
CA ARG A 256 -8.91 -12.14 7.86
C ARG A 256 -8.27 -12.74 6.61
N HIS A 257 -7.11 -12.22 6.20
CA HIS A 257 -6.46 -12.58 4.94
C HIS A 257 -5.25 -13.52 5.12
N SER A 258 -5.05 -14.07 6.33
CA SER A 258 -3.95 -15.01 6.65
C SER A 258 -3.91 -16.29 5.79
N HIS A 259 -4.99 -16.62 5.08
CA HIS A 259 -5.05 -17.77 4.19
C HIS A 259 -4.31 -17.55 2.85
N ALA A 260 -4.03 -16.29 2.47
CA ALA A 260 -3.34 -15.89 1.24
C ALA A 260 -2.30 -14.78 1.52
N ALA A 261 -1.66 -14.85 2.69
CA ALA A 261 -0.90 -13.73 3.26
C ALA A 261 0.23 -13.20 2.35
N PRO A 262 1.10 -14.04 1.73
CA PRO A 262 2.16 -13.54 0.85
C PRO A 262 1.62 -12.80 -0.38
N GLU A 263 0.58 -13.34 -1.02
CA GLU A 263 0.00 -12.73 -2.22
C GLU A 263 -0.73 -11.42 -1.90
N VAL A 264 -1.45 -11.37 -0.78
CA VAL A 264 -2.13 -10.16 -0.30
C VAL A 264 -1.09 -9.09 0.02
N ALA A 265 -0.03 -9.42 0.78
CA ALA A 265 1.04 -8.47 1.08
C ALA A 265 1.72 -7.93 -0.19
N ALA A 266 1.96 -8.78 -1.20
CA ALA A 266 2.53 -8.35 -2.48
C ALA A 266 1.62 -7.37 -3.25
N ARG A 267 0.29 -7.62 -3.23
CA ARG A 267 -0.69 -6.69 -3.82
C ARG A 267 -0.78 -5.39 -3.03
N SER A 268 -0.82 -5.46 -1.70
CA SER A 268 -0.92 -4.28 -0.83
C SER A 268 0.27 -3.35 -1.02
N ILE A 269 1.52 -3.84 -1.00
CA ILE A 269 2.69 -2.96 -1.21
C ILE A 269 2.69 -2.34 -2.62
N SER A 270 2.20 -3.07 -3.62
CA SER A 270 2.07 -2.56 -4.99
C SER A 270 1.06 -1.43 -5.08
N ALA A 271 -0.10 -1.58 -4.43
CA ALA A 271 -1.14 -0.54 -4.36
C ALA A 271 -0.65 0.71 -3.60
N LEU A 272 0.03 0.53 -2.46
CA LEU A 272 0.61 1.63 -1.69
C LEU A 272 1.66 2.39 -2.50
N ARG A 273 2.56 1.69 -3.19
CA ARG A 273 3.53 2.31 -4.09
C ARG A 273 2.78 3.06 -5.20
N ALA A 274 1.80 2.46 -5.87
CA ALA A 274 1.04 3.14 -6.92
C ALA A 274 0.37 4.44 -6.42
N ALA A 275 -0.27 4.41 -5.25
CA ALA A 275 -0.92 5.56 -4.63
C ALA A 275 0.08 6.68 -4.29
N LEU A 276 1.27 6.33 -3.79
CA LEU A 276 2.34 7.30 -3.49
C LEU A 276 2.94 7.96 -4.75
N HIS A 277 3.00 7.23 -5.86
CA HIS A 277 3.47 7.78 -7.15
C HIS A 277 2.36 8.56 -7.89
N GLY A 278 1.12 8.51 -7.40
CA GLY A 278 -0.07 9.15 -7.98
C GLY A 278 -0.20 10.68 -7.81
N GLY A 279 0.77 11.33 -7.16
CA GLY A 279 0.94 12.79 -7.13
C GLY A 279 -0.21 13.62 -6.50
N PRO A 280 -0.02 14.94 -6.28
CA PRO A 280 -1.09 15.85 -5.90
C PRO A 280 -2.15 15.93 -7.00
N GLU A 281 -3.44 15.98 -6.63
CA GLU A 281 -4.52 16.21 -7.60
C GLU A 281 -4.28 17.53 -8.33
N HIS A 282 -3.98 17.44 -9.62
CA HIS A 282 -3.87 18.61 -10.47
C HIS A 282 -5.27 19.19 -10.70
N PRO A 283 -5.57 20.45 -10.34
CA PRO A 283 -6.95 20.97 -10.38
C PRO A 283 -7.63 20.81 -11.75
N TRP A 284 -6.88 21.05 -12.83
CA TRP A 284 -7.39 20.83 -14.19
C TRP A 284 -7.72 19.36 -14.49
N LEU A 285 -6.97 18.41 -13.93
CA LEU A 285 -7.20 16.98 -14.17
C LEU A 285 -8.50 16.52 -13.49
N ALA A 286 -8.74 16.98 -12.24
CA ALA A 286 -10.00 16.70 -11.54
C ALA A 286 -11.22 17.28 -12.28
N GLU A 287 -11.09 18.49 -12.83
CA GLU A 287 -12.13 19.09 -13.69
C GLU A 287 -12.31 18.31 -15.00
N ALA A 288 -11.23 17.88 -15.63
CA ALA A 288 -11.27 17.10 -16.87
C ALA A 288 -11.96 15.74 -16.65
N GLU A 289 -11.68 15.03 -15.57
CA GLU A 289 -12.35 13.77 -15.22
C GLU A 289 -13.84 13.97 -14.97
N ARG A 290 -14.23 15.07 -14.32
CA ARG A 290 -15.65 15.42 -14.12
C ARG A 290 -16.33 15.69 -15.46
N ALA A 291 -15.69 16.47 -16.32
CA ALA A 291 -16.20 16.76 -17.65
C ALA A 291 -16.35 15.48 -18.50
N LEU A 292 -15.44 14.51 -18.38
CA LEU A 292 -15.56 13.21 -19.06
C LEU A 292 -16.72 12.36 -18.55
N ARG A 293 -16.99 12.41 -17.24
CA ARG A 293 -18.13 11.69 -16.67
C ARG A 293 -19.47 12.28 -17.13
N GLU A 294 -19.50 13.58 -17.41
CA GLU A 294 -20.69 14.27 -17.95
C GLU A 294 -20.82 14.09 -19.48
N ASP A 295 -19.70 14.19 -20.20
CA ASP A 295 -19.62 14.04 -21.65
C ASP A 295 -18.34 13.28 -22.04
N PRO A 296 -18.43 11.96 -22.30
CA PRO A 296 -17.27 11.15 -22.69
C PRO A 296 -16.58 11.64 -23.97
N THR A 297 -17.29 12.34 -24.86
CA THR A 297 -16.73 12.83 -26.12
C THR A 297 -15.70 13.95 -25.91
N ALA A 298 -15.71 14.59 -24.74
CA ALA A 298 -14.74 15.60 -24.36
C ALA A 298 -13.30 15.07 -24.34
N VAL A 299 -13.09 13.74 -24.24
CA VAL A 299 -11.75 13.13 -24.26
C VAL A 299 -10.94 13.53 -25.48
N ARG A 300 -11.60 13.69 -26.64
CA ARG A 300 -10.97 14.06 -27.91
C ARG A 300 -10.27 15.42 -27.85
N THR A 301 -10.70 16.28 -26.92
CA THR A 301 -10.09 17.60 -26.68
C THR A 301 -9.20 17.59 -25.43
N LEU A 302 -9.63 16.90 -24.37
CA LEU A 302 -8.94 16.87 -23.08
C LEU A 302 -7.63 16.07 -23.18
N PHE A 303 -7.65 14.88 -23.79
CA PHE A 303 -6.52 13.96 -23.86
C PHE A 303 -5.28 14.56 -24.58
N PRO A 304 -5.44 15.26 -25.73
CA PRO A 304 -4.32 15.97 -26.36
C PRO A 304 -3.80 17.17 -25.55
N SER A 305 -4.63 17.73 -24.66
CA SER A 305 -4.26 18.92 -23.88
C SER A 305 -3.47 18.59 -22.61
N VAL A 306 -3.47 17.34 -22.15
CA VAL A 306 -2.88 16.89 -20.88
C VAL A 306 -1.47 17.42 -20.70
N GLY A 307 -0.56 17.16 -21.65
CA GLY A 307 0.85 17.56 -21.51
C GLY A 307 1.07 19.08 -21.37
N ARG A 308 0.16 19.91 -21.91
CA ARG A 308 0.21 21.37 -21.72
C ARG A 308 -0.32 21.80 -20.35
N LYS A 309 -1.21 21.01 -19.76
CA LYS A 309 -1.92 21.33 -18.54
C LYS A 309 -1.20 20.83 -17.30
N VAL A 310 -0.73 19.57 -17.31
CA VAL A 310 -0.09 18.92 -16.17
C VAL A 310 1.44 18.86 -16.26
N GLY A 311 2.00 19.22 -17.42
CA GLY A 311 3.44 19.11 -17.71
C GLY A 311 3.86 17.73 -18.21
N ARG A 312 5.12 17.59 -18.64
CA ARG A 312 5.67 16.38 -19.29
C ARG A 312 6.92 15.82 -18.61
N ALA A 313 7.09 16.13 -17.34
CA ALA A 313 8.27 15.73 -16.58
C ALA A 313 8.31 14.21 -16.39
N ALA A 314 9.49 13.60 -16.49
CA ALA A 314 9.68 12.23 -16.00
C ALA A 314 9.37 12.15 -14.50
N LEU A 315 8.73 11.05 -14.09
CA LEU A 315 8.37 10.84 -12.68
C LEU A 315 9.62 10.68 -11.80
N HIS A 316 10.66 10.04 -12.34
CA HIS A 316 11.94 9.83 -11.66
C HIS A 316 13.07 10.50 -12.44
N ARG A 317 13.14 11.83 -12.43
CA ARG A 317 14.11 12.59 -13.27
C ARG A 317 15.58 12.21 -13.05
N GLU A 318 15.94 11.76 -11.85
CA GLU A 318 17.32 11.44 -11.50
C GLU A 318 17.78 10.07 -12.02
N THR A 319 16.87 9.10 -12.08
CA THR A 319 17.19 7.70 -12.43
C THR A 319 16.58 7.25 -13.76
N ASP A 320 15.59 7.98 -14.27
CA ASP A 320 14.85 7.71 -15.51
C ASP A 320 14.48 9.05 -16.17
N ALA A 321 15.48 9.83 -16.56
CA ALA A 321 15.30 11.20 -17.08
C ALA A 321 14.37 11.28 -18.31
N GLU A 322 14.32 10.22 -19.11
CA GLU A 322 13.47 10.12 -20.31
C GLU A 322 12.08 9.51 -20.03
N GLY A 323 11.84 8.99 -18.82
CA GLY A 323 10.58 8.34 -18.46
C GLY A 323 10.35 7.05 -19.23
N LEU A 324 11.40 6.27 -19.53
CA LEU A 324 11.29 5.00 -20.24
C LEU A 324 10.83 3.88 -19.31
N VAL A 325 11.29 3.86 -18.07
CA VAL A 325 10.92 2.82 -17.10
C VAL A 325 9.59 3.19 -16.45
N HIS A 326 9.54 4.35 -15.80
CA HIS A 326 8.45 4.74 -14.94
C HIS A 326 7.42 5.65 -15.62
N GLY A 327 7.78 6.29 -16.74
CA GLY A 327 6.90 7.21 -17.46
C GLY A 327 6.99 8.66 -16.99
N THR A 328 6.09 9.48 -17.51
CA THR A 328 6.00 10.92 -17.22
C THR A 328 4.68 11.30 -16.53
N VAL A 329 4.61 12.51 -15.97
CA VAL A 329 3.41 13.05 -15.32
C VAL A 329 2.20 13.06 -16.26
N ASP A 330 2.39 13.39 -17.55
CA ASP A 330 1.31 13.35 -18.54
C ASP A 330 0.91 11.95 -18.97
N ASP A 331 1.78 10.94 -18.81
CA ASP A 331 1.38 9.54 -19.03
C ASP A 331 0.40 9.10 -17.93
N LEU A 332 0.70 9.40 -16.65
CA LEU A 332 -0.20 9.10 -15.53
C LEU A 332 -1.55 9.81 -15.66
N ALA A 333 -1.53 11.10 -15.99
CA ALA A 333 -2.75 11.88 -16.16
C ALA A 333 -3.61 11.37 -17.32
N ARG A 334 -3.00 10.92 -18.43
CA ARG A 334 -3.73 10.26 -19.52
C ARG A 334 -4.33 8.92 -19.09
N GLY A 335 -3.59 8.11 -18.34
CA GLY A 335 -4.10 6.87 -17.74
C GLY A 335 -5.34 7.12 -16.88
N ARG A 336 -5.33 8.19 -16.07
CA ARG A 336 -6.49 8.62 -15.28
C ARG A 336 -7.71 9.00 -16.14
N LEU A 337 -7.52 9.76 -17.23
CA LEU A 337 -8.61 10.08 -18.16
C LEU A 337 -9.19 8.82 -18.83
N LEU A 338 -8.36 7.83 -19.18
CA LEU A 338 -8.81 6.55 -19.72
C LEU A 338 -9.61 5.75 -18.69
N GLY A 339 -9.20 5.75 -17.42
CA GLY A 339 -9.98 5.17 -16.33
C GLY A 339 -11.34 5.84 -16.15
N ALA A 340 -11.39 7.17 -16.22
CA ALA A 340 -12.64 7.93 -16.15
C ALA A 340 -13.60 7.59 -17.31
N LEU A 341 -13.08 7.41 -18.53
CA LEU A 341 -13.88 6.92 -19.66
C LEU A 341 -14.41 5.51 -19.44
N ALA A 342 -13.56 4.62 -18.91
CA ALA A 342 -13.94 3.23 -18.68
C ALA A 342 -15.09 3.08 -17.68
N ALA A 343 -15.23 4.04 -16.77
CA ALA A 343 -16.32 4.08 -15.80
C ALA A 343 -17.68 4.45 -16.42
N VAL A 344 -17.71 5.08 -17.59
CA VAL A 344 -18.95 5.66 -18.18
C VAL A 344 -19.29 5.11 -19.57
N LEU A 345 -18.31 4.57 -20.30
CA LEU A 345 -18.54 4.00 -21.62
C LEU A 345 -18.76 2.47 -21.57
N PRO A 346 -19.69 1.95 -22.37
CA PRO A 346 -19.78 0.51 -22.62
C PRO A 346 -18.48 -0.03 -23.23
N PRO A 347 -18.10 -1.29 -22.98
CA PRO A 347 -16.81 -1.84 -23.41
C PRO A 347 -16.49 -1.70 -24.90
N ALA A 348 -17.49 -1.86 -25.79
CA ALA A 348 -17.30 -1.74 -27.23
C ALA A 348 -16.98 -0.30 -27.66
N GLU A 349 -17.63 0.69 -27.03
CA GLU A 349 -17.39 2.11 -27.30
C GLU A 349 -16.05 2.56 -26.71
N LEU A 350 -15.74 2.11 -25.48
CA LEU A 350 -14.44 2.34 -24.85
C LEU A 350 -13.30 1.80 -25.72
N ALA A 351 -13.43 0.57 -26.22
CA ALA A 351 -12.44 -0.05 -27.10
C ALA A 351 -12.21 0.79 -28.37
N ALA A 352 -13.29 1.28 -29.00
CA ALA A 352 -13.18 2.12 -30.18
C ALA A 352 -12.49 3.46 -29.86
N GLU A 353 -12.88 4.13 -28.77
CA GLU A 353 -12.32 5.42 -28.39
C GLU A 353 -10.83 5.31 -28.01
N VAL A 354 -10.43 4.29 -27.25
CA VAL A 354 -9.02 4.02 -26.90
C VAL A 354 -8.18 3.78 -28.16
N LEU A 355 -8.72 3.01 -29.12
CA LEU A 355 -8.04 2.75 -30.38
C LEU A 355 -7.88 4.01 -31.23
N ASP A 356 -8.89 4.89 -31.26
CA ASP A 356 -8.82 6.16 -31.98
C ASP A 356 -7.82 7.13 -31.33
N LEU A 357 -7.83 7.25 -30.00
CA LEU A 357 -6.84 8.03 -29.26
C LEU A 357 -5.40 7.58 -29.55
N TYR A 358 -5.18 6.27 -29.72
CA TYR A 358 -3.88 5.75 -30.11
C TYR A 358 -3.57 5.99 -31.60
N ARG A 359 -4.50 5.70 -32.52
CA ARG A 359 -4.26 5.79 -33.97
C ARG A 359 -4.00 7.21 -34.45
N TYR A 360 -4.74 8.16 -33.91
CA TYR A 360 -4.67 9.56 -34.33
C TYR A 360 -3.82 10.43 -33.41
N GLY A 361 -3.36 9.88 -32.29
CA GLY A 361 -2.55 10.60 -31.32
C GLY A 361 -1.09 10.79 -31.73
N ASP A 362 -0.46 11.83 -31.20
CA ASP A 362 0.98 12.03 -31.29
C ASP A 362 1.77 10.99 -30.47
N ALA A 363 3.11 11.02 -30.54
CA ALA A 363 3.94 10.03 -29.83
C ALA A 363 3.73 10.05 -28.30
N ALA A 364 3.46 11.21 -27.69
CA ALA A 364 3.22 11.29 -26.24
C ALA A 364 1.82 10.79 -25.87
N GLU A 365 0.81 11.08 -26.71
CA GLU A 365 -0.55 10.57 -26.56
C GLU A 365 -0.60 9.05 -26.69
N ARG A 366 0.05 8.50 -27.72
CA ARG A 366 0.21 7.06 -27.93
C ARG A 366 0.89 6.38 -26.75
N ARG A 367 1.97 6.98 -26.23
CA ARG A 367 2.66 6.48 -25.04
C ARG A 367 1.74 6.49 -23.81
N GLY A 368 0.96 7.55 -23.63
CA GLY A 368 -0.04 7.65 -22.58
C GLY A 368 -1.11 6.56 -22.66
N VAL A 369 -1.58 6.24 -23.87
CA VAL A 369 -2.49 5.09 -24.08
C VAL A 369 -1.82 3.79 -23.66
N LEU A 370 -0.64 3.48 -24.20
CA LEU A 370 0.10 2.25 -23.88
C LEU A 370 0.31 2.06 -22.37
N ARG A 371 0.74 3.12 -21.67
CA ARG A 371 0.93 3.09 -20.22
C ARG A 371 -0.38 3.01 -19.43
N GLY A 372 -1.49 3.50 -19.99
CA GLY A 372 -2.82 3.44 -19.36
C GLY A 372 -3.60 2.14 -19.60
N LEU A 373 -3.23 1.31 -20.59
CA LEU A 373 -3.99 0.10 -20.95
C LEU A 373 -4.23 -0.86 -19.78
N HIS A 374 -3.29 -0.96 -18.84
CA HIS A 374 -3.39 -1.88 -17.70
C HIS A 374 -4.47 -1.47 -16.67
N LEU A 375 -4.99 -0.25 -16.77
CA LEU A 375 -6.06 0.29 -15.92
C LEU A 375 -7.46 0.02 -16.49
N LEU A 376 -7.53 -0.48 -17.73
CA LEU A 376 -8.79 -0.71 -18.43
C LEU A 376 -9.33 -2.12 -18.20
N PRO A 377 -10.65 -2.33 -18.30
CA PRO A 377 -11.26 -3.65 -18.08
C PRO A 377 -10.84 -4.66 -19.16
N ASP A 378 -10.79 -5.95 -18.80
CA ASP A 378 -10.38 -7.05 -19.70
C ASP A 378 -11.21 -7.13 -20.99
N ALA A 379 -12.42 -6.57 -20.99
CA ALA A 379 -13.27 -6.47 -22.17
C ALA A 379 -12.62 -5.68 -23.33
N VAL A 380 -11.62 -4.83 -23.07
CA VAL A 380 -10.85 -4.13 -24.12
C VAL A 380 -9.51 -4.81 -24.46
N ALA A 381 -9.22 -5.99 -23.91
CA ALA A 381 -7.90 -6.63 -24.03
C ALA A 381 -7.51 -6.91 -25.48
N GLU A 382 -8.44 -7.33 -26.34
CA GLU A 382 -8.14 -7.57 -27.76
C GLU A 382 -7.68 -6.30 -28.49
N THR A 383 -8.31 -5.17 -28.20
CA THR A 383 -7.88 -3.86 -28.72
C THR A 383 -6.54 -3.45 -28.13
N GLY A 384 -6.33 -3.65 -26.84
CA GLY A 384 -5.05 -3.39 -26.18
C GLY A 384 -3.89 -4.21 -26.79
N LYS A 385 -4.11 -5.48 -27.13
CA LYS A 385 -3.13 -6.32 -27.83
C LYS A 385 -2.77 -5.73 -29.20
N GLN A 386 -3.77 -5.33 -29.99
CA GLN A 386 -3.54 -4.69 -31.29
C GLN A 386 -2.68 -3.42 -31.16
N ILE A 387 -2.95 -2.60 -30.15
CA ILE A 387 -2.21 -1.37 -29.86
C ILE A 387 -0.76 -1.67 -29.48
N VAL A 388 -0.55 -2.63 -28.58
CA VAL A 388 0.80 -3.06 -28.15
C VAL A 388 1.60 -3.65 -29.31
N GLU A 389 1.00 -4.53 -30.10
CA GLU A 389 1.66 -5.12 -31.26
C GLU A 389 2.05 -4.07 -32.31
N ASP A 390 1.21 -3.06 -32.54
CA ASP A 390 1.55 -1.93 -33.42
C ASP A 390 2.74 -1.13 -32.86
N ALA A 391 2.72 -0.82 -31.56
CA ALA A 391 3.81 -0.12 -30.90
C ALA A 391 5.13 -0.92 -30.97
N LEU A 392 5.09 -2.24 -30.97
CA LEU A 392 6.29 -3.07 -31.09
C LEU A 392 6.90 -3.11 -32.50
N ARG A 393 6.14 -2.69 -33.52
CA ARG A 393 6.63 -2.58 -34.89
C ARG A 393 7.42 -1.28 -35.13
N THR A 394 7.35 -0.29 -34.23
CA THR A 394 8.11 0.96 -34.36
C THR A 394 9.53 0.85 -33.78
N ASN A 395 10.36 1.86 -34.04
CA ASN A 395 11.68 2.07 -33.40
C ASN A 395 11.66 3.24 -32.40
N ASP A 396 10.50 3.85 -32.11
CA ASP A 396 10.40 4.85 -31.04
C ASP A 396 10.54 4.14 -29.68
N ILE A 397 11.70 4.31 -29.05
CA ILE A 397 12.03 3.67 -27.76
C ILE A 397 11.00 3.97 -26.67
N ARG A 398 10.33 5.13 -26.71
CA ARG A 398 9.35 5.51 -25.69
C ARG A 398 8.04 4.72 -25.84
N LEU A 399 7.65 4.42 -27.09
CA LEU A 399 6.49 3.59 -27.38
C LEU A 399 6.79 2.12 -27.11
N VAL A 400 7.97 1.64 -27.49
CA VAL A 400 8.40 0.26 -27.20
C VAL A 400 8.45 0.02 -25.69
N ALA A 401 9.01 0.97 -24.91
CA ALA A 401 9.03 0.88 -23.45
C ALA A 401 7.61 0.88 -22.84
N GLY A 402 6.72 1.77 -23.32
CA GLY A 402 5.32 1.77 -22.86
C GLY A 402 4.56 0.50 -23.24
N ALA A 403 4.90 -0.13 -24.36
CA ALA A 403 4.24 -1.34 -24.86
C ALA A 403 4.56 -2.59 -24.03
N LEU A 404 5.77 -2.71 -23.48
CA LEU A 404 6.18 -3.84 -22.61
C LEU A 404 5.80 -3.64 -21.13
N GLY A 405 4.87 -2.74 -20.83
CA GLY A 405 4.34 -2.52 -19.49
C GLY A 405 3.41 -3.64 -18.96
N PRO A 406 2.71 -3.40 -17.82
CA PRO A 406 1.94 -4.43 -17.14
C PRO A 406 0.85 -5.10 -18.00
N PHE A 407 0.26 -4.35 -18.94
CA PHE A 407 -0.72 -4.90 -19.87
C PHE A 407 -0.13 -6.03 -20.72
N ALA A 408 1.06 -5.83 -21.29
CA ALA A 408 1.70 -6.85 -22.11
C ALA A 408 2.09 -8.09 -21.30
N ALA A 409 2.56 -7.89 -20.07
CA ALA A 409 2.88 -8.97 -19.15
C ALA A 409 1.67 -9.87 -18.84
N ARG A 410 0.44 -9.31 -18.81
CA ARG A 410 -0.79 -10.08 -18.56
C ARG A 410 -1.40 -10.68 -19.82
N HIS A 411 -1.37 -9.97 -20.95
CA HIS A 411 -2.22 -10.31 -22.10
C HIS A 411 -1.47 -10.80 -23.34
N LEU A 412 -0.18 -10.51 -23.51
CA LEU A 412 0.58 -11.06 -24.64
C LEU A 412 0.91 -12.54 -24.40
N ASP A 413 0.77 -13.34 -25.46
CA ASP A 413 1.28 -14.70 -25.48
C ASP A 413 2.81 -14.72 -25.31
N ALA A 414 3.36 -15.89 -24.99
CA ALA A 414 4.79 -16.02 -24.72
C ALA A 414 5.67 -15.67 -25.92
N HIS A 415 5.26 -15.99 -27.14
CA HIS A 415 6.03 -15.69 -28.35
C HIS A 415 6.11 -14.17 -28.58
N SER A 416 4.96 -13.49 -28.59
CA SER A 416 4.88 -12.04 -28.80
C SER A 416 5.62 -11.26 -27.71
N TRP A 417 5.50 -11.69 -26.45
CA TRP A 417 6.20 -11.04 -25.33
C TRP A 417 7.72 -11.20 -25.42
N ARG A 418 8.25 -12.41 -25.69
CA ARG A 418 9.70 -12.65 -25.86
C ARG A 418 10.29 -11.81 -27.00
N HIS A 419 9.59 -11.74 -28.14
CA HIS A 419 9.98 -10.88 -29.25
C HIS A 419 9.97 -9.39 -28.87
N GLY A 420 9.04 -8.97 -28.01
CA GLY A 420 9.03 -7.64 -27.41
C GLY A 420 10.27 -7.37 -26.54
N VAL A 421 10.69 -8.34 -25.71
CA VAL A 421 11.93 -8.22 -24.91
C VAL A 421 13.16 -8.08 -25.80
N LEU A 422 13.29 -8.92 -26.84
CA LEU A 422 14.39 -8.79 -27.81
C LEU A 422 14.35 -7.45 -28.55
N LYS A 423 13.15 -6.96 -28.87
CA LYS A 423 12.98 -5.63 -29.46
C LYS A 423 13.54 -4.55 -28.54
N CYS A 424 13.27 -4.61 -27.23
CA CYS A 424 13.83 -3.68 -26.26
C CYS A 424 15.36 -3.68 -26.29
N LEU A 425 15.98 -4.87 -26.23
CA LEU A 425 17.44 -5.03 -26.32
C LEU A 425 17.99 -4.46 -27.64
N PHE A 426 17.29 -4.69 -28.75
CA PHE A 426 17.69 -4.23 -30.07
C PHE A 426 17.64 -2.71 -30.22
N VAL A 427 16.58 -2.05 -29.73
CA VAL A 427 16.41 -0.59 -29.85
C VAL A 427 17.01 0.21 -28.69
N GLY A 428 17.53 -0.46 -27.66
CA GLY A 428 18.15 0.18 -26.50
C GLY A 428 17.16 0.67 -25.45
N VAL A 429 15.99 0.03 -25.33
CA VAL A 429 15.08 0.24 -24.20
C VAL A 429 15.57 -0.56 -23.00
N PRO A 430 15.72 0.05 -21.81
CA PRO A 430 16.12 -0.68 -20.62
C PRO A 430 15.16 -1.83 -20.30
N VAL A 431 15.66 -3.01 -19.97
CA VAL A 431 14.82 -4.16 -19.60
C VAL A 431 14.07 -3.94 -18.29
N ALA A 432 14.51 -2.97 -17.48
CA ALA A 432 13.75 -2.48 -16.33
C ALA A 432 12.35 -1.94 -16.70
N ALA A 433 12.15 -1.51 -17.96
CA ALA A 433 10.84 -1.10 -18.46
C ALA A 433 9.91 -2.29 -18.79
N VAL A 434 10.44 -3.52 -18.84
CA VAL A 434 9.69 -4.74 -19.15
C VAL A 434 9.04 -5.28 -17.89
N SER A 435 7.71 -5.26 -17.84
CA SER A 435 6.95 -5.85 -16.75
C SER A 435 6.91 -7.38 -16.86
N GLY A 436 7.00 -8.06 -15.71
CA GLY A 436 6.95 -9.53 -15.64
C GLY A 436 8.23 -10.23 -16.13
N LEU A 437 9.36 -9.51 -16.22
CA LEU A 437 10.59 -10.04 -16.79
C LEU A 437 11.06 -11.28 -16.02
N THR A 438 11.15 -11.20 -14.69
CA THR A 438 11.62 -12.31 -13.85
C THR A 438 10.68 -13.51 -13.94
N GLU A 439 9.37 -13.28 -13.85
CA GLU A 439 8.36 -14.34 -13.79
C GLU A 439 8.15 -15.04 -15.14
N ARG A 440 8.35 -14.32 -16.25
CA ARG A 440 8.13 -14.82 -17.61
C ARG A 440 9.41 -15.21 -18.34
N THR A 441 10.59 -15.04 -17.73
CA THR A 441 11.84 -15.53 -18.31
C THR A 441 11.84 -17.05 -18.29
N ASP A 442 12.02 -17.63 -19.48
CA ASP A 442 12.10 -19.08 -19.68
C ASP A 442 13.30 -19.45 -20.55
N ASP A 443 13.54 -20.75 -20.69
CA ASP A 443 14.68 -21.27 -21.45
C ASP A 443 14.69 -20.80 -22.90
N GLU A 444 13.51 -20.57 -23.50
CA GLU A 444 13.43 -20.08 -24.88
C GLU A 444 13.85 -18.61 -24.98
N LEU A 445 13.41 -17.75 -24.05
CA LEU A 445 13.89 -16.37 -24.01
C LEU A 445 15.40 -16.31 -23.83
N VAL A 446 15.94 -17.08 -22.87
CA VAL A 446 17.38 -17.14 -22.59
C VAL A 446 18.14 -17.58 -23.84
N ARG A 447 17.65 -18.61 -24.54
CA ARG A 447 18.23 -19.07 -25.81
C ARG A 447 18.23 -17.96 -26.88
N MET A 448 17.12 -17.26 -27.06
CA MET A 448 17.01 -16.17 -28.04
C MET A 448 17.93 -14.98 -27.69
N VAL A 449 18.07 -14.64 -26.41
CA VAL A 449 18.99 -13.58 -25.95
C VAL A 449 20.45 -14.01 -26.17
N ALA A 450 20.80 -15.27 -25.91
CA ALA A 450 22.13 -15.79 -26.19
C ALA A 450 22.48 -15.72 -27.68
N ASP A 451 21.54 -16.08 -28.56
CA ASP A 451 21.70 -15.95 -30.02
C ASP A 451 21.93 -14.47 -30.43
N TYR A 452 21.15 -13.54 -29.85
CA TYR A 452 21.33 -12.10 -30.08
C TYR A 452 22.71 -11.60 -29.63
N VAL A 453 23.18 -12.04 -28.46
CA VAL A 453 24.50 -11.69 -27.94
C VAL A 453 25.60 -12.21 -28.88
N ALA A 454 25.53 -13.48 -29.28
CA ALA A 454 26.50 -14.09 -30.19
C ALA A 454 26.55 -13.37 -31.55
N GLU A 455 25.39 -12.96 -32.09
CA GLU A 455 25.32 -12.18 -33.34
C GLU A 455 26.00 -10.81 -33.19
N ARG A 456 25.76 -10.11 -32.06
CA ARG A 456 26.40 -8.82 -31.77
C ARG A 456 27.91 -8.95 -31.69
N GLU A 457 28.41 -9.96 -30.98
CA GLU A 457 29.84 -10.23 -30.81
C GLU A 457 30.51 -10.58 -32.15
N ALA A 458 29.90 -11.46 -32.94
CA ALA A 458 30.39 -11.82 -34.26
C ALA A 458 30.46 -10.61 -35.22
N ALA A 459 29.54 -9.65 -35.06
CA ALA A 459 29.53 -8.39 -35.81
C ALA A 459 30.46 -7.31 -35.22
N GLY A 460 31.20 -7.59 -34.13
CA GLY A 460 32.08 -6.63 -33.46
C GLY A 460 31.33 -5.48 -32.77
N ARG A 461 30.06 -5.69 -32.39
CA ARG A 461 29.22 -4.69 -31.74
C ARG A 461 29.17 -4.93 -30.23
N THR A 462 28.94 -3.86 -29.46
CA THR A 462 28.84 -3.93 -27.98
C THR A 462 27.65 -4.77 -27.52
N VAL A 463 27.79 -5.55 -26.46
CA VAL A 463 26.65 -6.29 -25.88
C VAL A 463 25.96 -5.40 -24.84
N PRO A 464 24.62 -5.21 -24.87
CA PRO A 464 23.91 -4.48 -23.82
C PRO A 464 24.05 -5.18 -22.46
N ALA A 465 24.31 -4.43 -21.38
CA ALA A 465 24.39 -4.97 -20.02
C ALA A 465 23.10 -5.70 -19.61
N ASP A 466 21.95 -5.19 -20.06
CA ASP A 466 20.65 -5.79 -19.83
C ASP A 466 20.50 -7.20 -20.45
N ALA A 467 21.18 -7.46 -21.57
CA ALA A 467 21.20 -8.81 -22.14
C ALA A 467 21.99 -9.78 -21.27
N GLN A 468 23.09 -9.31 -20.65
CA GLN A 468 23.87 -10.10 -19.70
C GLN A 468 23.06 -10.37 -18.43
N ALA A 469 22.33 -9.38 -17.91
CA ALA A 469 21.47 -9.54 -16.74
C ALA A 469 20.41 -10.64 -16.92
N ILE A 470 19.81 -10.75 -18.12
CA ILE A 470 18.85 -11.84 -18.43
C ILE A 470 19.53 -13.21 -18.47
N LEU A 471 20.79 -13.30 -18.94
CA LEU A 471 21.53 -14.56 -18.99
C LEU A 471 22.05 -15.00 -17.60
N GLU A 472 22.38 -14.04 -16.73
CA GLU A 472 22.93 -14.27 -15.39
C GLU A 472 21.86 -14.52 -14.33
N GLY A 473 20.63 -14.02 -14.52
CA GLY A 473 19.50 -14.16 -13.58
C GLY A 473 18.85 -15.55 -13.51
N ARG A 474 19.63 -16.62 -13.69
CA ARG A 474 19.20 -18.02 -13.52
C ARG A 474 19.19 -18.48 -12.08
#